data_AF-A0A448PEV7-F1
#
_entry.id   AF-A0A448PEV7-F1
#
_cell.length_a   1.000
_cell.length_b   1.000
_cell.length_c   1.000
_cell.angle_alpha   90.00
_cell.angle_beta   90.00
_cell.angle_gamma   90.00
#
_symmetry.space_group_name_H-M   'P 1'
#
loop_
_entity.id
_entity.type
_entity.pdbx_description
1 polymer ?
#
loop_
_entity_poly.entity_id
_entity_poly.type
_entity_poly.pdbx_seq_one_letter_code
_entity_poly.pdbx_strand_id
1 'polypeptide(L)'
;MESLKRRAQRIWARLVAANRAFEEYYARPYSQAIAREKRDEDDFFTLVVLGEALGVPDPAAYYNAELLPFVFEDFHAWHRRMGMPRSPLDHISCC
;
A
#
# COMPACT_ATOMS: atom_id res chain seq x y z
N MET A 1 46.28 8.44 -13.02
CA MET A 1 45.38 7.59 -12.20
C MET A 1 43.98 8.20 -12.04
N GLU A 2 43.89 9.51 -11.79
CA GLU A 2 42.62 10.24 -11.56
C GLU A 2 41.64 10.27 -12.76
N SER A 3 42.15 10.34 -14.00
CA SER A 3 41.28 10.38 -15.20
C SER A 3 40.61 9.03 -15.51
N LEU A 4 41.27 7.91 -15.18
CA LEU A 4 40.71 6.57 -15.34
C LEU A 4 39.56 6.32 -14.35
N LYS A 5 39.72 6.76 -13.09
CA LYS A 5 38.66 6.70 -12.08
C LYS A 5 37.42 7.48 -12.51
N ARG A 6 37.58 8.70 -13.04
CA ARG A 6 36.47 9.51 -13.56
C ARG A 6 35.77 8.87 -14.77
N ARG A 7 36.52 8.21 -15.66
CA ARG A 7 35.96 7.47 -16.80
C ARG A 7 35.13 6.27 -16.32
N ALA A 8 35.65 5.51 -15.36
CA ALA A 8 34.95 4.39 -14.75
C ALA A 8 33.66 4.84 -14.04
N GLN A 9 33.71 5.91 -13.25
CA GLN A 9 32.53 6.48 -12.59
C GLN A 9 31.45 6.91 -13.59
N ARG A 10 31.83 7.53 -14.71
CA ARG A 10 30.87 7.90 -15.76
C ARG A 10 30.23 6.70 -16.43
N ILE A 11 30.99 5.66 -16.72
CA ILE A 11 30.45 4.43 -17.32
C ILE A 11 29.51 3.74 -16.33
N TRP A 12 29.91 3.68 -15.06
CA TRP A 12 29.09 3.10 -14.00
C TRP A 12 27.76 3.87 -13.83
N ALA A 13 27.80 5.20 -13.80
CA ALA A 13 26.60 6.04 -13.77
C ALA A 13 25.67 5.81 -14.98
N ARG A 14 26.23 5.60 -16.17
CA ARG A 14 25.45 5.28 -17.39
C ARG A 14 24.83 3.89 -17.32
N LEU A 15 25.53 2.90 -16.76
CA LEU A 15 24.99 1.56 -16.56
C LEU A 15 23.83 1.57 -15.57
N VAL A 16 23.95 2.30 -14.45
CA VAL A 16 22.85 2.46 -13.49
C VAL A 16 21.65 3.16 -14.13
N ALA A 17 21.88 4.21 -14.91
CA ALA A 17 20.81 4.91 -15.63
C ALA A 17 20.11 4.00 -16.66
N ALA A 18 20.88 3.19 -17.40
CA ALA A 18 20.32 2.22 -18.34
C ALA A 18 19.48 1.15 -17.61
N ASN A 19 19.98 0.62 -16.48
CA ASN A 19 19.24 -0.37 -15.70
C ASN A 19 17.89 0.17 -15.20
N ARG A 20 17.86 1.40 -14.67
CA ARG A 20 16.61 2.07 -14.26
C ARG A 20 15.62 2.22 -15.41
N ALA A 21 16.10 2.64 -16.58
CA ALA A 21 15.23 2.75 -17.76
C ALA A 21 14.65 1.40 -18.20
N PHE A 22 15.42 0.31 -18.06
CA PHE A 22 14.90 -1.04 -18.31
C PHE A 22 13.86 -1.44 -17.27
N GLU A 23 14.12 -1.24 -15.97
CA GLU A 23 13.14 -1.51 -14.91
C GLU A 23 11.83 -0.74 -15.14
N GLU A 24 11.90 0.54 -15.47
CA GLU A 24 10.72 1.36 -15.80
C GLU A 24 9.96 0.83 -17.01
N TYR A 25 10.67 0.40 -18.07
CA TYR A 25 10.06 -0.15 -19.27
C TYR A 25 9.28 -1.45 -18.99
N TYR A 26 9.83 -2.32 -18.15
CA TYR A 26 9.18 -3.58 -17.79
C TYR A 26 8.07 -3.43 -16.74
N ALA A 27 8.22 -2.52 -15.76
CA ALA A 27 7.24 -2.33 -14.70
C ALA A 27 5.99 -1.55 -15.18
N ARG A 28 6.16 -0.64 -16.13
CA ARG A 28 5.10 0.29 -16.57
C ARG A 28 3.82 -0.40 -17.08
N PRO A 29 3.86 -1.45 -17.93
CA PRO A 29 2.65 -2.14 -18.38
C PRO A 29 1.83 -2.75 -17.25
N TYR A 30 2.49 -3.23 -16.20
CA TYR A 30 1.85 -3.90 -15.07
C TYR A 30 1.51 -2.97 -13.91
N SER A 31 1.89 -1.70 -13.99
CA SER A 31 1.66 -0.71 -12.92
C SER A 31 0.21 -0.66 -12.43
N GLN A 32 -0.77 -0.81 -13.33
CA GLN A 32 -2.19 -0.84 -12.96
C GLN A 32 -2.57 -2.11 -12.21
N ALA A 33 -2.05 -3.26 -12.63
CA ALA A 33 -2.30 -4.54 -11.96
C ALA A 33 -1.66 -4.54 -10.56
N ILE A 34 -0.42 -4.09 -10.46
CA ILE A 34 0.29 -3.92 -9.18
C ILE A 34 -0.48 -2.96 -8.25
N ALA A 35 -0.96 -1.84 -8.78
CA ALA A 35 -1.74 -0.90 -7.98
C ALA A 35 -3.12 -1.45 -7.56
N ARG A 36 -3.71 -2.37 -8.35
CA ARG A 36 -4.93 -3.09 -7.94
C ARG A 36 -4.63 -4.06 -6.81
N GLU A 37 -3.64 -4.93 -7.00
CA GLU A 37 -3.24 -5.90 -5.99
C GLU A 37 -2.89 -5.23 -4.66
N LYS A 38 -2.12 -4.15 -4.70
CA LYS A 38 -1.79 -3.37 -3.51
C LYS A 38 -3.04 -2.85 -2.80
N ARG A 39 -4.02 -2.32 -3.54
CA ARG A 39 -5.28 -1.84 -2.95
C ARG A 39 -6.10 -2.99 -2.38
N ASP A 40 -6.12 -4.14 -3.04
CA ASP A 40 -6.85 -5.31 -2.56
C ASP A 40 -6.22 -5.85 -1.26
N GLU A 41 -4.89 -5.81 -1.14
CA GLU A 41 -4.15 -6.13 0.08
C GLU A 41 -4.41 -5.12 1.21
N ASP A 42 -4.38 -3.82 0.90
CA ASP A 42 -4.69 -2.74 1.85
C ASP A 42 -6.16 -2.83 2.34
N ASP A 43 -7.10 -3.17 1.44
CA ASP A 43 -8.53 -3.36 1.74
C ASP A 43 -8.74 -4.61 2.61
N PHE A 44 -8.00 -5.69 2.35
CA PHE A 44 -8.02 -6.90 3.17
C PHE A 44 -7.44 -6.67 4.56
N PHE A 45 -6.33 -5.94 4.67
CA PHE A 45 -5.75 -5.56 5.96
C PHE A 45 -6.76 -4.78 6.81
N THR A 46 -7.42 -3.78 6.21
CA THR A 46 -8.44 -2.98 6.89
C THR A 46 -9.63 -3.85 7.34
N LEU A 47 -10.04 -4.82 6.53
CA LEU A 47 -11.09 -5.77 6.88
C LEU A 47 -10.72 -6.60 8.12
N VAL A 48 -9.48 -7.11 8.19
CA VAL A 48 -9.00 -7.89 9.34
C VAL A 48 -8.96 -7.02 10.60
N VAL A 49 -8.42 -5.81 10.51
CA VAL A 49 -8.34 -4.86 11.62
C VAL A 49 -9.73 -4.52 12.17
N LEU A 50 -10.72 -4.41 11.30
CA LEU A 50 -12.12 -4.11 11.65
C LEU A 50 -12.99 -5.34 11.87
N GLY A 51 -12.41 -6.54 11.92
CA GLY A 51 -13.15 -7.80 12.04
C GLY A 51 -14.15 -7.79 13.20
N GLU A 52 -13.70 -7.35 14.38
CA GLU A 52 -14.53 -7.24 15.58
C GLU A 52 -15.70 -6.26 15.39
N ALA A 53 -15.46 -5.09 14.77
CA ALA A 53 -16.51 -4.11 14.46
C ALA A 53 -17.52 -4.62 13.42
N LEU A 54 -17.10 -5.55 12.56
CA LEU A 54 -17.95 -6.25 11.61
C LEU A 54 -18.69 -7.45 12.25
N GLY A 55 -18.49 -7.70 13.54
CA GLY A 55 -19.10 -8.81 14.29
C GLY A 55 -18.41 -10.15 14.07
N VAL A 56 -17.20 -10.17 13.49
CA VAL A 56 -16.36 -11.36 13.36
C VAL A 56 -15.47 -11.43 14.60
N PRO A 57 -15.66 -12.40 15.50
CA PRO A 57 -14.89 -12.49 16.73
C PRO A 57 -13.41 -12.70 16.39
N ASP A 58 -12.56 -11.75 16.80
CA ASP A 58 -11.14 -11.78 16.50
C ASP A 58 -10.30 -12.02 17.78
N PRO A 59 -9.55 -13.13 17.88
CA PRO A 59 -8.67 -13.38 19.02
C PRO A 59 -7.55 -12.33 19.17
N ALA A 60 -7.25 -11.59 18.10
CA ALA A 60 -6.27 -10.50 18.08
C ALA A 60 -6.93 -9.11 18.17
N ALA A 61 -8.23 -9.00 18.45
CA ALA A 61 -8.97 -7.73 18.46
C ALA A 61 -8.29 -6.65 19.31
N TYR A 62 -7.72 -7.04 20.47
CA TYR A 62 -7.00 -6.13 21.35
C TYR A 62 -5.77 -5.50 20.67
N TYR A 63 -5.02 -6.29 19.89
CA TYR A 63 -3.84 -5.82 19.17
C TYR A 63 -4.24 -5.03 17.91
N ASN A 64 -5.31 -5.45 17.24
CA ASN A 64 -5.81 -4.77 16.06
C ASN A 64 -6.38 -3.38 16.37
N ALA A 65 -6.88 -3.16 17.58
CA ALA A 65 -7.29 -1.84 18.05
C ALA A 65 -6.14 -0.80 18.00
N GLU A 66 -4.88 -1.22 18.21
CA GLU A 66 -3.71 -0.34 18.10
C GLU A 66 -3.41 0.07 16.65
N LEU A 67 -3.90 -0.71 15.68
CA LEU A 67 -3.72 -0.47 14.25
C LEU A 67 -4.79 0.45 13.66
N LEU A 68 -5.90 0.67 14.36
CA LEU A 68 -7.01 1.52 13.91
C LEU A 68 -6.58 2.91 13.43
N PRO A 69 -5.68 3.65 14.12
CA PRO A 69 -5.26 4.98 13.66
C PRO A 69 -4.61 4.98 12.27
N PHE A 70 -3.94 3.88 11.89
CA PHE A 70 -3.24 3.78 10.61
C PHE A 70 -4.18 3.50 9.44
N VAL A 71 -5.29 2.78 9.67
CA VAL A 71 -6.31 2.53 8.65
C VAL A 71 -7.37 3.64 8.59
N PHE A 72 -7.44 4.48 9.62
CA PHE A 72 -8.47 5.51 9.74
C PHE A 72 -8.38 6.59 8.64
N GLU A 73 -7.17 6.91 8.17
CA GLU A 73 -6.96 7.92 7.12
C GLU A 73 -7.70 7.58 5.82
N ASP A 74 -7.69 6.30 5.42
CA ASP A 74 -8.31 5.81 4.19
C ASP A 74 -9.67 5.14 4.41
N PHE A 75 -10.15 5.09 5.65
CA PHE A 75 -11.36 4.36 6.04
C PHE A 75 -12.60 4.79 5.26
N HIS A 76 -12.78 6.10 5.03
CA HIS A 76 -13.93 6.60 4.26
C HIS A 76 -13.95 6.05 2.83
N ALA A 77 -12.79 6.04 2.17
CA ALA A 77 -12.68 5.52 0.83
C ALA A 77 -12.88 4.00 0.80
N TRP A 78 -12.35 3.29 1.81
CA TRP A 78 -12.49 1.85 1.97
C TRP A 78 -13.96 1.42 2.16
N HIS A 79 -14.70 1.94 3.13
CA HIS A 79 -16.06 1.46 3.40
C HIS A 79 -17.01 1.71 2.22
N ARG A 80 -16.77 2.80 1.46
CA ARG A 80 -17.47 3.08 0.21
C ARG A 80 -17.10 2.08 -0.90
N ARG A 81 -15.84 1.67 -1.03
CA ARG A 81 -15.43 0.61 -1.97
C ARG A 81 -16.05 -0.74 -1.60
N MET A 82 -16.17 -1.03 -0.31
CA MET A 82 -16.82 -2.24 0.21
C MET A 82 -18.35 -2.23 0.03
N GLY A 83 -18.93 -1.12 -0.45
CA GLY A 83 -20.37 -1.00 -0.69
C GLY A 83 -21.20 -0.92 0.59
N MET A 84 -20.60 -0.54 1.71
CA MET A 84 -21.28 -0.44 3.00
C MET A 84 -22.11 0.84 3.07
N PRO A 85 -23.41 0.77 3.44
CA PRO A 85 -24.25 1.97 3.51
C PRO A 85 -23.94 2.86 4.72
N ARG A 86 -23.36 2.31 5.78
CA ARG A 86 -22.91 3.03 6.99
C ARG A 86 -21.57 2.48 7.48
N SER A 87 -20.84 3.32 8.23
CA SER A 87 -19.62 2.94 8.93
C SER A 87 -19.88 1.74 9.86
N PRO A 88 -19.04 0.69 9.84
CA PRO A 88 -19.10 -0.39 10.82
C PRO A 88 -18.65 0.04 12.23
N LEU A 89 -18.06 1.22 12.40
CA LEU A 89 -17.68 1.73 13.71
C LEU A 89 -18.89 2.38 14.40
N ASP A 90 -19.36 1.79 15.50
CA ASP A 90 -20.53 2.26 16.23
C ASP A 90 -20.39 3.67 16.83
N HIS A 91 -19.17 4.02 17.23
CA HIS A 91 -18.89 5.27 17.95
C HIS A 91 -18.26 6.36 17.08
N ILE A 92 -17.88 6.03 15.84
CA ILE A 92 -17.18 6.95 14.95
C ILE A 92 -17.94 7.04 13.63
N SER A 93 -18.58 8.19 13.41
CA SER A 93 -19.27 8.52 12.17
C SER A 93 -18.23 8.87 11.11
N CYS A 94 -18.20 8.09 10.03
CA CYS A 94 -17.36 8.38 8.85
C CYS A 94 -18.13 9.12 7.73
N CYS A 95 -19.36 9.55 8.04
CA CYS A 95 -20.24 10.37 7.22
C CYS A 95 -21.03 11.31 8.13
#